data_AF-A0A936IH01-F1
#
_entry.id   AF-A0A936IH01-F1
#
_cell.length_a   1.000
_cell.length_b   1.000
_cell.length_c   1.000
_cell.angle_alpha   90.00
_cell.angle_beta   90.00
_cell.angle_gamma   90.00
#
_symmetry.space_group_name_H-M   'P 1'
#
loop_
_entity.id
_entity.type
_entity.pdbx_description
1 polymer ?
#
loop_
_entity_poly.entity_id
_entity_poly.type
_entity_poly.pdbx_seq_one_letter_code
_entity_poly.pdbx_strand_id
1 'polypeptide(L)'
;MVKRFKAGISAEVTARTEGGQRLIVATQNVQRLRIARSDVPMVDASRSIVLLLDGQPLEWTAGSKVEEFERSENGRWQPAPREP
;
A
#
# COMPACT_ATOMS: atom_id res chain seq x y z
N MET A 1 7.07 7.69 1.02
CA MET A 1 8.15 7.54 0.01
C MET A 1 7.64 6.69 -1.13
N VAL A 2 8.01 6.99 -2.38
CA VAL A 2 7.62 6.22 -3.58
C VAL A 2 8.88 5.97 -4.43
N LYS A 3 9.19 4.71 -4.74
CA LYS A 3 10.24 4.29 -5.68
C LYS A 3 9.59 3.86 -7.00
N ARG A 4 10.21 4.18 -8.13
CA ARG A 4 9.67 3.95 -9.47
C ARG A 4 10.35 2.76 -10.16
N PHE A 5 9.66 2.09 -11.08
CA PHE A 5 10.28 1.05 -11.92
C PHE A 5 11.17 1.66 -13.01
N LYS A 6 10.62 2.57 -13.81
CA LYS A 6 11.31 3.22 -14.93
C LYS A 6 11.65 4.66 -14.58
N ALA A 7 12.94 4.99 -14.66
CA ALA A 7 13.40 6.37 -14.59
C ALA A 7 12.82 7.19 -15.76
N GLY A 8 12.49 8.45 -15.53
CA GLY A 8 11.92 9.35 -16.55
C GLY A 8 10.40 9.21 -16.78
N ILE A 9 9.76 8.16 -16.28
CA ILE A 9 8.29 8.04 -16.28
C ILE A 9 7.77 8.50 -14.90
N SER A 10 6.68 9.29 -14.89
CA SER A 10 6.02 9.69 -13.65
C SER A 10 5.50 8.48 -12.90
N ALA A 11 5.66 8.49 -11.57
CA ALA A 11 5.01 7.54 -10.70
C ALA A 11 3.73 8.18 -10.18
N GLU A 12 2.62 7.46 -10.28
CA GLU A 12 1.31 7.93 -9.82
C GLU A 12 0.74 6.98 -8.78
N VAL A 13 0.10 7.56 -7.77
CA VAL A 13 -0.58 6.83 -6.70
C VAL A 13 -1.90 7.53 -6.44
N THR A 14 -3.00 6.79 -6.59
CA THR A 14 -4.33 7.25 -6.19
C THR A 14 -4.85 6.37 -5.07
N ALA A 15 -5.24 6.96 -3.96
CA ALA A 15 -5.77 6.25 -2.80
C ALA A 15 -7.19 6.72 -2.47
N ARG A 16 -8.08 5.79 -2.13
CA ARG A 16 -9.43 6.09 -1.65
C ARG A 16 -9.88 5.06 -0.64
N THR A 17 -10.69 5.48 0.32
CA THR A 17 -11.33 4.57 1.29
C THR A 17 -12.71 4.15 0.79
N GLU A 18 -13.10 2.91 1.08
CA GLU A 18 -14.42 2.37 0.77
C GLU A 18 -14.99 1.67 2.01
N GLY A 19 -16.21 2.07 2.42
CA GLY A 19 -16.91 1.44 3.55
C GLY A 19 -16.19 1.51 4.89
N GLY A 20 -15.20 2.39 5.06
CA GLY A 20 -14.44 2.60 6.30
C GLY A 20 -13.48 1.46 6.70
N GLN A 21 -13.44 0.35 5.95
CA GLN A 21 -12.62 -0.84 6.24
C GLN A 21 -11.75 -1.28 5.06
N ARG A 22 -11.80 -0.56 3.94
CA ARG A 22 -10.99 -0.83 2.76
C ARG A 22 -10.22 0.41 2.34
N LEU A 23 -8.94 0.23 2.06
CA LEU A 23 -8.10 1.21 1.40
C LEU A 23 -7.75 0.69 0.01
N ILE A 24 -8.24 1.36 -1.03
CA ILE A 24 -7.95 1.02 -2.41
C ILE A 24 -6.84 1.95 -2.90
N VAL A 25 -5.76 1.37 -3.41
CA VAL A 25 -4.61 2.08 -3.95
C VAL A 25 -4.34 1.60 -5.36
N ALA A 26 -4.43 2.50 -6.32
CA ALA A 26 -4.02 2.27 -7.70
C ALA A 26 -2.68 2.95 -7.94
N THR A 27 -1.77 2.24 -8.59
CA THR A 27 -0.40 2.70 -8.84
C THR A 27 -0.04 2.61 -10.32
N GLN A 28 0.77 3.56 -10.79
CA GLN A 28 1.38 3.52 -12.11
C GLN A 28 2.89 3.79 -12.00
N ASN A 29 3.70 2.92 -12.61
CA ASN A 29 5.16 2.98 -12.56
C ASN A 29 5.75 3.02 -11.13
N VAL A 30 5.07 2.43 -10.15
CA VAL A 30 5.54 2.37 -8.76
C VAL A 30 6.11 0.99 -8.45
N GLN A 31 7.37 0.97 -7.98
CA GLN A 31 8.07 -0.23 -7.50
C GLN A 31 7.95 -0.40 -5.98
N ARG A 32 8.02 0.69 -5.21
CA ARG A 32 7.91 0.65 -3.74
C ARG A 32 7.13 1.85 -3.28
N LEU A 33 6.32 1.70 -2.26
CA LEU A 33 5.59 2.80 -1.66
C LEU A 33 5.46 2.61 -0.16
N ARG A 34 5.35 3.73 0.57
CA ARG A 34 5.06 3.74 1.99
C ARG A 34 3.62 4.18 2.22
N ILE A 35 2.84 3.35 2.91
CA ILE A 35 1.53 3.67 3.47
C ILE A 35 1.66 3.47 4.97
N ALA A 36 1.58 4.55 5.75
CA ALA A 36 1.45 4.41 7.19
C ALA A 36 -0.03 4.21 7.52
N ARG A 37 -0.33 3.24 8.37
CA ARG A 37 -1.71 2.96 8.80
C ARG A 37 -2.33 4.17 9.52
N SER A 38 -1.51 4.95 10.23
CA SER A 38 -1.90 6.19 10.90
C SER A 38 -2.47 7.25 9.95
N ASP A 39 -2.09 7.21 8.68
CA ASP A 39 -2.46 8.22 7.68
C ASP A 39 -3.75 7.85 6.95
N VAL A 40 -4.27 6.65 7.21
CA VAL A 40 -5.50 6.16 6.59
C VAL A 40 -6.69 6.68 7.39
N PRO A 41 -7.61 7.46 6.79
CA PRO A 41 -8.79 7.96 7.47
C PRO A 41 -9.77 6.80 7.70
N MET A 42 -9.64 6.13 8.84
CA MET A 42 -10.45 4.97 9.22
C MET A 42 -11.47 5.35 10.28
N VAL A 43 -12.65 4.74 10.22
CA VAL A 43 -13.69 4.94 11.25
C VAL A 43 -13.29 4.25 12.56
N ASP A 44 -12.56 3.14 12.49
CA ASP A 44 -12.11 2.37 13.66
C ASP A 44 -10.70 1.81 13.42
N ALA A 45 -9.70 2.46 14.01
CA ALA A 45 -8.29 2.07 13.85
C ALA A 45 -7.95 0.69 14.46
N SER A 46 -8.81 0.17 15.35
CA SER A 46 -8.59 -1.07 16.11
C SER A 46 -8.90 -2.36 15.32
N ARG A 47 -9.53 -2.26 14.14
CA ARG A 47 -9.95 -3.41 13.34
C ARG A 47 -8.99 -3.74 12.21
N SER A 48 -8.89 -5.00 11.79
CA SER A 48 -8.24 -5.33 10.51
C SER A 48 -8.93 -4.63 9.34
N ILE A 49 -8.15 -4.26 8.33
CA ILE A 49 -8.65 -3.62 7.12
C ILE A 49 -8.11 -4.34 5.90
N VAL A 50 -8.80 -4.19 4.77
CA VAL A 50 -8.33 -4.72 3.50
C VAL A 50 -7.62 -3.61 2.73
N LEU A 51 -6.32 -3.78 2.53
CA LEU A 51 -5.53 -2.95 1.62
C LEU A 51 -5.56 -3.59 0.23
N LEU A 52 -6.12 -2.88 -0.75
CA LEU A 52 -6.19 -3.31 -2.14
C LEU A 52 -5.14 -2.55 -2.96
N LEU A 53 -3.95 -3.12 -3.15
CA LEU A 53 -2.88 -2.55 -3.99
C LEU A 53 -3.02 -3.08 -5.42
N ASP A 54 -3.36 -2.23 -6.39
CA ASP A 54 -3.62 -2.61 -7.79
C ASP A 54 -4.64 -3.77 -7.92
N GLY A 55 -5.63 -3.80 -7.02
CA GLY A 55 -6.63 -4.87 -6.95
C GLY A 55 -6.18 -6.13 -6.20
N GLN A 56 -4.91 -6.21 -5.78
CA GLN A 56 -4.42 -7.29 -4.93
C GLN A 56 -4.81 -7.05 -3.46
N PRO A 57 -5.57 -7.95 -2.82
CA PRO A 57 -5.92 -7.81 -1.41
C PRO A 57 -4.75 -8.20 -0.49
N LEU A 58 -4.53 -7.38 0.53
CA LEU A 58 -3.64 -7.62 1.65
C LEU A 58 -4.42 -7.34 2.93
N GLU A 59 -4.50 -8.33 3.82
CA GLU A 59 -5.05 -8.08 5.16
C GLU A 59 -4.04 -7.26 5.96
N TRP A 60 -4.50 -6.12 6.47
CA TRP A 60 -3.70 -5.26 7.31
C TRP A 60 -4.31 -5.19 8.71
N THR A 61 -3.74 -5.95 9.63
CA THR A 61 -4.20 -6.05 11.02
C THR A 61 -3.88 -4.78 11.80
N ALA A 62 -4.63 -4.51 12.88
CA ALA A 62 -4.44 -3.32 13.71
C ALA A 62 -3.05 -3.22 14.37
N GLY A 63 -2.44 -4.35 14.70
CA GLY A 63 -1.08 -4.42 15.26
C GLY A 63 0.03 -4.50 14.21
N SER A 64 -0.30 -4.47 12.91
CA SER A 64 0.70 -4.58 11.87
C SER A 64 1.60 -3.35 11.86
N LYS A 65 2.91 -3.61 11.86
CA LYS A 65 3.97 -2.59 11.78
C LYS A 65 4.57 -2.51 10.37
N VAL A 66 3.89 -3.10 9.38
CA VAL A 66 4.29 -2.99 7.97
C VAL A 66 3.78 -1.65 7.48
N GLU A 67 4.67 -0.80 6.98
CA GLU A 67 4.31 0.49 6.36
C GLU A 67 4.81 0.59 4.92
N GLU A 68 5.70 -0.31 4.50
CA GLU A 68 6.29 -0.28 3.18
C GLU A 68 5.91 -1.53 2.42
N PHE A 69 5.58 -1.31 1.15
CA PHE A 69 5.18 -2.36 0.23
C PHE A 69 6.02 -2.21 -1.03
N GLU A 70 6.44 -3.34 -1.57
CA GLU A 70 7.15 -3.41 -2.84
C GLU A 70 6.38 -4.28 -3.81
N ARG A 71 6.47 -3.92 -5.09
CA ARG A 71 5.93 -4.68 -6.19
C ARG A 71 7.07 -5.48 -6.81
N SER A 72 6.95 -6.81 -6.77
CA SER A 72 7.90 -7.70 -7.43
C SER A 72 7.79 -7.62 -8.96
N GLU A 73 8.76 -8.20 -9.66
CA GLU A 73 8.80 -8.17 -11.13
C GLU A 73 7.60 -8.85 -11.79
N ASN A 74 6.99 -9.84 -11.12
CA ASN A 74 5.75 -10.49 -11.56
C ASN A 74 4.49 -9.65 -11.26
N GLY A 75 4.65 -8.42 -10.77
CA GLY A 75 3.55 -7.48 -10.53
C GLY A 75 2.81 -7.68 -9.20
N ARG A 76 3.23 -8.61 -8.35
CA ARG A 76 2.63 -8.86 -7.03
C ARG A 76 3.14 -7.86 -6.00
N TRP A 77 2.25 -7.37 -5.14
CA TRP A 77 2.61 -6.57 -3.98
C TRP A 77 2.92 -7.43 -2.76
N GLN A 78 3.92 -7.02 -1.99
CA GLN A 78 4.29 -7.66 -0.72
C GLN A 78 4.83 -6.64 0.28
N PRO A 79 4.82 -6.93 1.60
CA PRO A 79 5.58 -6.16 2.57
C PRO A 79 7.03 -6.04 2.12
N ALA A 80 7.56 -4.82 2.07
CA ALA A 80 8.97 -4.63 1.80
C ALA A 80 9.79 -5.19 2.98
N PRO A 81 10.91 -5.89 2.71
CA PRO A 81 11.80 -6.33 3.77
C PRO A 81 12.24 -5.12 4.60
N ARG A 82 12.19 -5.26 5.93
CA ARG A 82 12.76 -4.26 6.82
C ARG A 82 14.26 -4.24 6.56
N GLU A 83 14.78 -3.09 6.12
CA GLU A 83 16.22 -2.91 6.13
C GLU A 83 16.71 -3.01 7.59
N PRO A 84 17.75 -3.82 7.86
CA PRO A 84 18.25 -4.08 9.21
C PRO A 84 18.89 -2.83 9.86
#